data_AF-A0A379WIX4-F1
#
_entry.id   AF-A0A379WIX4-F1
#
_cell.length_a   1.000
_cell.length_b   1.000
_cell.length_c   1.000
_cell.angle_alpha   90.00
_cell.angle_beta   90.00
_cell.angle_gamma   90.00
#
_symmetry.space_group_name_H-M   'P 1'
#
loop_
_entity.id
_entity.type
_entity.pdbx_description
1 polymer ?
#
loop_
_entity_poly.entity_id
_entity_poly.type
_entity_poly.pdbx_seq_one_letter_code
_entity_poly.pdbx_strand_id
1 'polypeptide(L)' 'MKKGARMSEMLNVVTLLGSLRKGSFNGMVARTLPKVAPAGMTVSPLPSNRGYSAV' A
#
# COMPACT_ATOMS: atom_id res chain seq x y z
N MET A 1 2.88 25.14 20.49
CA MET A 1 2.89 25.09 19.01
C MET A 1 3.93 24.07 18.54
N LYS A 2 3.53 22.88 18.07
CA LYS A 2 4.48 21.96 17.40
C LYS A 2 4.40 22.22 15.89
N LYS A 3 5.18 23.18 15.40
CA LYS A 3 5.52 23.30 13.97
C LYS A 3 6.63 22.29 13.71
N GLY A 4 6.27 21.09 13.29
CA GLY A 4 7.23 19.98 13.17
C GLY A 4 6.85 19.01 12.05
N ALA A 5 6.79 19.51 10.82
CA ALA A 5 7.11 18.70 9.66
C ALA A 5 7.88 19.63 8.70
N ARG A 6 9.20 19.43 8.64
CA ARG A 6 10.10 20.06 7.67
C ARG A 6 10.72 18.93 6.88
N MET A 7 10.73 19.08 5.55
CA MET A 7 11.01 18.07 4.52
C MET A 7 9.90 17.01 4.39
N SER A 8 9.50 16.68 3.15
CA SER A 8 8.44 15.69 2.90
C SER A 8 8.91 14.30 3.36
N GLU A 9 8.60 13.95 4.59
CA GLU A 9 8.75 12.58 5.10
C GLU A 9 8.14 11.63 4.06
N MET A 10 8.94 10.71 3.52
CA MET A 10 8.45 9.73 2.56
C MET A 10 7.37 8.88 3.24
N LEU A 11 6.14 8.96 2.74
CA LEU A 11 5.01 8.20 3.25
C LEU A 11 5.02 6.79 2.68
N ASN A 12 5.09 5.79 3.55
CA ASN A 12 4.99 4.38 3.16
C ASN A 12 3.59 3.86 3.46
N VAL A 13 2.82 3.55 2.42
CA VAL A 13 1.42 3.10 2.54
C VAL A 13 1.28 1.67 2.07
N VAL A 14 0.57 0.87 2.85
CA VAL A 14 0.26 -0.53 2.52
C VAL A 14 -1.22 -0.68 2.16
N THR A 15 -1.53 -1.46 1.11
CA THR A 15 -2.91 -1.71 0.69
C THR A 15 -3.36 -3.11 1.11
N LEU A 16 -4.46 -3.19 1.87
CA LEU A 16 -5.14 -4.45 2.20
C LEU A 16 -6.26 -4.71 1.18
N LEU A 17 -6.21 -5.85 0.50
CA LEU A 17 -7.28 -6.28 -0.40
C LEU A 17 -8.43 -6.95 0.37
N GLY A 18 -9.60 -6.32 0.35
CA GLY A 18 -10.84 -6.89 0.92
C GLY A 18 -11.53 -7.95 0.05
N SER A 19 -10.89 -8.41 -1.04
CA SER A 19 -11.50 -9.34 -1.98
C SER A 19 -10.46 -10.29 -2.57
N LEU A 20 -10.78 -11.58 -2.60
CA LEU A 20 -9.92 -12.65 -3.11
C LEU A 20 -10.36 -13.18 -4.49
N ARG A 21 -11.50 -12.69 -5.02
CA ARG A 21 -11.99 -13.12 -6.34
C ARG A 21 -11.05 -12.61 -7.44
N LYS A 22 -10.80 -13.45 -8.46
CA LYS A 22 -9.91 -13.15 -9.60
C LYS A 22 -10.27 -11.84 -10.34
N GLY A 23 -11.57 -11.55 -10.49
CA GLY A 23 -12.10 -10.35 -11.16
C GLY A 23 -12.42 -9.18 -10.23
N SER A 24 -11.74 -9.04 -9.10
CA SER A 24 -12.04 -7.96 -8.14
C SER A 24 -11.69 -6.56 -8.67
N PHE A 25 -12.68 -5.66 -8.71
CA PHE A 25 -12.46 -4.23 -8.97
C PHE A 25 -11.54 -3.58 -7.93
N ASN A 26 -11.70 -3.90 -6.64
CA ASN A 26 -10.78 -3.42 -5.59
C ASN A 26 -9.36 -3.93 -5.83
N GLY A 27 -9.23 -5.16 -6.33
CA GLY A 27 -7.97 -5.70 -6.83
C GLY A 27 -7.35 -4.85 -7.93
N MET A 28 -8.16 -4.41 -8.90
CA MET A 28 -7.69 -3.55 -9.99
C MET A 28 -7.21 -2.20 -9.46
N VAL A 29 -7.99 -1.54 -8.59
CA VAL A 29 -7.62 -0.26 -7.98
C VAL A 29 -6.31 -0.39 -7.20
N ALA A 30 -6.18 -1.37 -6.32
CA ALA A 30 -4.97 -1.55 -5.51
C ALA A 30 -3.70 -1.77 -6.36
N ARG A 31 -3.81 -2.48 -7.49
CA ARG A 31 -2.69 -2.66 -8.43
C ARG A 31 -2.31 -1.39 -9.19
N THR A 32 -3.22 -0.44 -9.30
CA THR A 32 -2.98 0.85 -9.97
C THR A 32 -2.37 1.88 -9.02
N LEU A 33 -2.68 1.82 -7.71
CA LEU A 33 -2.22 2.78 -6.71
C LEU A 33 -0.70 3.06 -6.73
N PRO A 34 0.20 2.07 -6.88
CA PRO A 34 1.63 2.35 -6.98
C PRO A 34 2.03 3.22 -8.18
N LYS A 35 1.24 3.19 -9.27
CA LYS A 35 1.51 3.96 -10.50
C LYS A 35 1.04 5.41 -10.43
N VAL A 36 0.10 5.69 -9.53
CA VAL A 36 -0.50 7.02 -9.34
C VAL A 36 -0.13 7.63 -7.99
N ALA A 37 0.83 7.03 -7.29
CA ALA A 37 1.32 7.54 -6.04
C ALA A 37 1.97 8.92 -6.27
N PRO A 38 1.63 9.94 -5.45
CA PRO A 38 2.25 11.25 -5.56
C PRO A 38 3.72 11.21 -5.15
N ALA A 39 4.47 12.24 -5.52
CA ALA A 39 5.85 12.40 -5.08
C ALA A 39 5.94 12.38 -3.54
N GLY A 40 6.93 11.67 -3.00
CA GLY A 40 7.08 11.48 -1.55
C GLY A 40 6.17 10.41 -0.96
N MET A 41 5.53 9.57 -1.77
CA MET A 41 4.72 8.43 -1.30
C MET A 41 5.07 7.14 -2.03
N THR A 42 5.18 6.05 -1.27
CA THR A 42 5.25 4.69 -1.80
C THR A 42 3.98 3.93 -1.43
N VAL A 43 3.47 3.12 -2.35
CA VAL A 43 2.31 2.24 -2.11
C VAL A 43 2.70 0.81 -2.43
N SER A 44 2.49 -0.11 -1.49
CA SER A 44 2.78 -1.53 -1.67
C SER A 44 1.61 -2.41 -1.22
N PRO A 45 1.41 -3.60 -1.80
CA PRO A 45 0.42 -4.53 -1.30
C PRO A 45 0.85 -5.09 0.07
N LEU A 46 -0.11 -5.29 0.97
CA LEU A 46 0.15 -6.00 2.21
C LEU A 46 0.66 -7.43 1.90
N PRO A 47 1.70 -7.93 2.59
CA PRO A 47 2.18 -9.29 2.40
C PRO A 47 1.07 -10.34 2.60
N SER A 48 1.06 -11.37 1.75
CA SER A 48 0.19 -12.53 1.94
C SER A 48 0.80 -13.48 2.97
N ASN A 49 -0.06 -14.05 3.81
CA ASN A 49 0.29 -15.10 4.76
C ASN A 49 0.74 -16.42 4.12
N ARG A 50 0.57 -16.63 2.79
CA ARG A 50 1.00 -17.86 2.09
C ARG A 50 2.52 -18.13 2.20
N GLY A 51 3.33 -17.12 2.50
CA GLY A 51 4.78 -17.24 2.70
C GLY A 51 5.23 -17.45 4.15
N TYR A 52 4.33 -17.45 5.14
CA TYR A 52 4.68 -17.77 6.53
C TYR A 52 4.69 -19.28 6.70
N SER A 53 5.87 -19.90 6.67
CA SER A 53 6.06 -21.23 7.25
C SER A 53 6.05 -21.04 8.76
N ALA A 54 5.01 -21.54 9.44
CA ALA A 54 5.04 -21.73 10.88
C ALA A 54 6.04 -22.84 11.18
N VAL A 55 7.32 -22.48 11.26
CA VAL A 55 8.34 -23.25 11.96
C VAL A 55 8.43 -22.75 13.39
#